data_AF-A0A928IY11-F1
#
_entry.id   AF-A0A928IY11-F1
#
_cell.length_a   1.000
_cell.length_b   1.000
_cell.length_c   1.000
_cell.angle_alpha   90.00
_cell.angle_beta   90.00
_cell.angle_gamma   90.00
#
_symmetry.space_group_name_H-M   'P 1'
#
loop_
_entity.id
_entity.type
_entity.pdbx_description
1 polymer ?
#
loop_
_entity_poly.entity_id
_entity_poly.type
_entity_poly.pdbx_seq_one_letter_code
_entity_poly.pdbx_strand_id
1 'polypeptide(L)'
;MKVCFEISEKIGLPIVINASLMPTTIKNLDNAKLFSDIHFIATVSDNNRFTQRYNELNITNNDWITPARMSNDYLREHAQTEYPEMKVFDISDMSLSEAVAEIDAFIRERIS
;
A
#
# COMPACT_ATOMS: atom_id res chain seq x y z
N MET A 1 2.89 -8.10 11.80
CA MET A 1 1.52 -8.66 11.90
C MET A 1 0.98 -8.68 13.31
N LYS A 2 1.55 -9.37 14.32
CA LYS A 2 1.02 -9.35 15.71
C LYS A 2 0.86 -7.93 16.29
N VAL A 3 1.88 -7.08 16.14
CA VAL A 3 1.83 -5.66 16.54
C VAL A 3 0.73 -4.90 15.78
N CYS A 4 0.56 -5.20 14.49
CA CYS A 4 -0.46 -4.56 13.65
C CYS A 4 -1.88 -5.00 14.05
N PHE A 5 -2.05 -6.26 14.42
CA PHE A 5 -3.30 -6.80 14.98
C PHE A 5 -3.63 -6.13 16.32
N GLU A 6 -2.66 -6.03 17.24
CA GLU A 6 -2.88 -5.35 18.53
C GLU A 6 -3.15 -3.84 18.39
N ILE A 7 -2.54 -3.18 17.40
CA ILE A 7 -2.85 -1.78 17.06
C ILE A 7 -4.26 -1.69 16.48
N SER A 8 -4.60 -2.53 15.50
CA SER A 8 -5.94 -2.62 14.88
C SER A 8 -7.03 -2.78 15.94
N GLU A 9 -6.88 -3.71 16.88
CA GLU A 9 -7.81 -3.94 17.99
C GLU A 9 -7.99 -2.71 18.87
N LYS A 10 -6.92 -1.94 19.13
CA LYS A 10 -6.96 -0.74 19.98
C LYS A 10 -7.53 0.50 19.30
N ILE A 11 -7.24 0.67 18.00
CA ILE A 11 -7.72 1.82 17.22
C ILE A 11 -9.08 1.57 16.56
N GLY A 12 -9.56 0.32 16.58
CA GLY A 12 -10.82 -0.10 15.96
C GLY A 12 -10.78 -0.06 14.43
N LEU A 13 -9.59 -0.06 13.81
CA LEU A 13 -9.42 0.01 12.36
C LEU A 13 -8.58 -1.16 11.87
N PRO A 14 -9.10 -2.01 10.94
CA PRO A 14 -8.41 -3.18 10.42
C PRO A 14 -7.35 -2.84 9.36
N ILE A 15 -6.60 -1.75 9.53
CA ILE A 15 -5.61 -1.27 8.54
C ILE A 15 -4.20 -1.65 8.99
N VAL A 16 -3.55 -2.53 8.22
CA VAL A 16 -2.13 -2.84 8.37
C VAL A 16 -1.34 -2.20 7.24
N ILE A 17 -0.55 -1.18 7.55
CA ILE A 17 0.38 -0.57 6.59
C ILE A 17 1.58 -1.50 6.45
N ASN A 18 1.83 -1.97 5.22
CA ASN A 18 3.01 -2.75 4.89
C ASN A 18 3.59 -2.27 3.56
N ALA A 19 4.86 -1.84 3.58
CA ALA A 19 5.54 -1.29 2.42
C ALA A 19 6.47 -2.30 1.71
N SER A 20 6.59 -3.54 2.20
CA SER A 20 7.68 -4.43 1.77
C SER A 20 7.29 -5.87 1.42
N LEU A 21 6.09 -6.34 1.76
CA LEU A 21 5.68 -7.71 1.44
C LEU A 21 4.58 -7.72 0.38
N MET A 22 4.72 -8.61 -0.59
CA MET A 22 3.67 -8.91 -1.56
C MET A 22 2.48 -9.62 -0.91
N PRO A 23 1.27 -9.49 -1.49
CA PRO A 23 0.06 -10.16 -1.02
C PRO A 23 0.21 -11.67 -0.77
N THR A 24 0.90 -12.37 -1.68
CA THR A 24 1.24 -13.80 -1.58
C THR A 24 1.98 -14.12 -0.28
N THR A 25 3.03 -13.36 0.03
CA THR A 25 3.82 -13.51 1.25
C THR A 25 2.97 -13.26 2.48
N ILE A 26 2.12 -12.23 2.46
CA ILE A 26 1.27 -11.88 3.61
C ILE A 26 0.25 -12.99 3.90
N LYS A 27 -0.42 -13.54 2.88
CA LYS A 27 -1.39 -14.64 3.07
C LYS A 27 -0.77 -15.90 3.68
N ASN A 28 0.51 -16.12 3.47
CA ASN A 28 1.23 -17.29 4.01
C ASN A 28 1.74 -17.08 5.44
N LEU A 29 1.61 -15.87 6.03
CA LEU A 29 1.96 -15.65 7.43
C LEU A 29 0.91 -16.28 8.35
N ASP A 30 1.33 -16.93 9.43
CA ASP A 30 0.40 -17.54 10.39
C ASP A 30 -0.60 -16.54 10.97
N ASN A 31 -0.17 -15.29 11.16
CA ASN A 31 -1.01 -14.22 11.67
C ASN A 31 -2.07 -13.73 10.66
N ALA A 32 -1.97 -14.07 9.38
CA ALA A 32 -3.02 -13.75 8.40
C ALA A 32 -4.35 -14.45 8.76
N LYS A 33 -4.27 -15.60 9.45
CA LYS A 33 -5.43 -16.36 9.95
C LYS A 33 -6.22 -15.63 11.04
N LEU A 34 -5.68 -14.54 11.61
CA LEU A 34 -6.36 -13.71 12.61
C LEU A 34 -7.37 -12.75 11.99
N PHE A 35 -7.39 -12.62 10.65
CA PHE A 35 -8.28 -11.72 9.91
C PHE A 35 -9.28 -12.56 9.11
N SER A 36 -10.56 -12.16 9.11
CA SER A 36 -11.61 -12.83 8.31
C SER A 36 -11.43 -12.58 6.82
N ASP A 37 -11.17 -11.32 6.46
CA ASP A 37 -10.89 -10.87 5.10
C ASP A 37 -9.67 -9.95 5.09
N ILE A 38 -8.87 -10.08 4.02
CA ILE A 38 -7.68 -9.25 3.82
C ILE A 38 -7.78 -8.64 2.42
N HIS A 39 -7.90 -7.31 2.38
CA HIS A 39 -7.88 -6.54 1.15
C HIS A 39 -6.51 -5.89 0.98
N PHE A 40 -5.96 -5.98 -0.24
CA PHE A 40 -4.66 -5.40 -0.56
C PHE A 40 -4.86 -4.13 -1.39
N ILE A 41 -4.16 -3.09 -0.98
CA ILE A 41 -4.12 -1.81 -1.67
C ILE A 41 -2.68 -1.55 -2.11
N ALA A 42 -2.50 -1.16 -3.36
CA ALA A 42 -1.24 -0.63 -3.88
C ALA A 42 -1.43 0.86 -4.19
N THR A 43 -0.60 1.72 -3.61
CA THR A 43 -0.48 3.11 -4.02
C THR A 43 0.70 3.25 -4.96
N VAL A 44 0.47 3.82 -6.14
CA VAL A 44 1.49 4.00 -7.18
C VAL A 44 1.48 5.42 -7.70
N SER A 45 2.57 5.84 -8.31
CA SER A 45 2.66 7.12 -9.02
C SER A 45 3.50 6.98 -10.28
N ASP A 46 3.36 7.89 -11.23
CA ASP A 46 4.26 7.96 -12.36
C ASP A 46 5.68 8.33 -11.88
N ASN A 47 6.66 8.08 -12.75
CA ASN A 47 8.06 8.28 -12.40
C ASN A 47 8.43 9.76 -12.18
N ASN A 48 7.77 10.70 -12.86
CA ASN A 48 8.03 12.12 -12.65
C ASN A 48 7.55 12.55 -11.25
N ARG A 49 6.33 12.16 -10.89
CA ARG A 49 5.75 12.45 -9.58
C ARG A 49 6.50 11.75 -8.45
N PHE A 50 6.90 10.50 -8.66
CA PHE A 50 7.71 9.74 -7.72
C PHE A 50 9.01 10.49 -7.40
N THR A 51 9.77 10.87 -8.44
CA THR A 51 11.02 11.61 -8.27
C THR A 51 10.80 12.97 -7.62
N GLN A 52 9.75 13.69 -8.03
CA GLN A 52 9.40 14.98 -7.42
C GLN A 52 9.17 14.86 -5.91
N ARG A 53 8.37 13.89 -5.45
CA ARG A 53 8.07 13.69 -4.02
C ARG A 53 9.32 13.35 -3.20
N TYR A 54 10.22 12.53 -3.74
CA TYR A 54 11.49 12.22 -3.07
C TYR A 54 12.40 13.45 -2.95
N ASN A 55 12.43 14.30 -3.98
CA ASN A 55 13.16 15.56 -3.96
C ASN A 55 12.58 16.54 -2.92
N GLU A 56 11.25 16.68 -2.86
CA GLU A 56 10.55 17.50 -1.85
C GLU A 56 10.88 17.05 -0.42
N LEU A 57 11.13 15.76 -0.22
CA LEU A 57 11.54 15.16 1.06
C LEU A 57 13.07 15.19 1.30
N ASN A 58 13.85 15.77 0.39
CA ASN A 58 15.33 15.78 0.41
C ASN A 58 15.95 14.37 0.53
N ILE A 59 15.26 13.35 0.01
CA ILE A 59 15.78 11.98 -0.03
C ILE A 59 16.63 11.85 -1.29
N THR A 60 17.94 11.70 -1.10
CA THR A 60 18.92 11.63 -2.19
C THR A 60 19.68 10.29 -2.25
N ASN A 61 19.41 9.39 -1.29
CA ASN A 61 20.08 8.09 -1.24
C ASN A 61 19.52 7.15 -2.33
N ASN A 62 20.34 6.90 -3.35
CA ASN A 62 19.98 6.02 -4.46
C ASN A 62 19.75 4.56 -4.05
N ASP A 63 20.32 4.11 -2.94
CA ASP A 63 20.08 2.77 -2.40
C ASP A 63 18.64 2.59 -1.91
N TRP A 64 17.92 3.69 -1.65
CA TRP A 64 16.52 3.68 -1.23
C TRP A 64 15.60 4.05 -2.38
N ILE A 65 15.99 5.04 -3.20
CA ILE A 65 15.21 5.51 -4.34
C ILE A 65 15.07 4.41 -5.40
N THR A 66 16.16 3.71 -5.72
CA THR A 66 16.16 2.73 -6.82
C THR A 66 15.23 1.55 -6.53
N PRO A 67 15.32 0.87 -5.37
CA PRO A 67 14.40 -0.22 -5.07
C PRO A 67 12.95 0.26 -4.94
N ALA A 68 12.72 1.45 -4.36
CA ALA A 68 11.37 1.98 -4.23
C ALA A 68 10.73 2.31 -5.60
N ARG A 69 11.50 2.84 -6.55
CA ARG A 69 11.04 3.06 -7.93
C ARG A 69 10.75 1.73 -8.63
N MET A 70 11.64 0.75 -8.51
CA MET A 70 11.41 -0.59 -9.09
C MET A 70 10.13 -1.24 -8.53
N SER A 71 9.88 -1.13 -7.22
CA SER A 71 8.65 -1.60 -6.61
C SER A 71 7.42 -0.85 -7.11
N ASN A 72 7.51 0.48 -7.28
CA ASN A 72 6.43 1.28 -7.85
C ASN A 72 6.09 0.84 -9.27
N ASP A 73 7.10 0.70 -10.14
CA ASP A 73 6.91 0.28 -11.53
C ASP A 73 6.30 -1.13 -11.60
N TYR A 74 6.81 -2.06 -10.78
CA TYR A 74 6.25 -3.41 -10.68
C TYR A 74 4.78 -3.39 -10.29
N LEU A 75 4.41 -2.62 -9.27
CA LEU A 75 3.02 -2.54 -8.80
C LEU A 75 2.10 -1.89 -9.84
N ARG A 76 2.57 -0.89 -10.59
CA ARG A 76 1.79 -0.29 -11.68
C ARG A 76 1.42 -1.32 -12.75
N GLU A 77 2.34 -2.21 -13.07
CA GLU A 77 2.17 -3.18 -14.16
C GLU A 77 1.44 -4.45 -13.72
N HIS A 78 1.69 -4.93 -12.49
CA HIS A 78 1.31 -6.28 -12.10
C HIS A 78 0.24 -6.36 -11.01
N ALA A 79 0.05 -5.33 -10.18
CA ALA A 79 -0.73 -5.46 -8.94
C ALA A 79 -2.21 -5.87 -9.15
N GLN A 80 -2.82 -5.50 -10.28
CA GLN A 80 -4.19 -5.92 -10.65
C GLN A 80 -4.26 -7.37 -11.17
N THR A 81 -3.13 -7.95 -11.56
CA THR A 81 -3.03 -9.33 -12.08
C THR A 81 -2.39 -10.30 -11.09
N GLU A 82 -1.86 -9.78 -9.98
CA GLU A 82 -1.33 -10.57 -8.88
C GLU A 82 -2.41 -11.39 -8.20
N TYR A 83 -2.01 -12.49 -7.55
CA TYR A 83 -2.90 -13.25 -6.70
C TYR A 83 -2.36 -13.29 -5.27
N PRO A 84 -3.06 -12.74 -4.26
CA PRO A 84 -4.32 -12.01 -4.35
C PRO A 84 -4.24 -10.70 -5.12
N GLU A 85 -5.33 -10.36 -5.83
CA GLU A 85 -5.47 -9.10 -6.55
C GLU A 85 -5.39 -7.92 -5.57
N MET A 86 -4.67 -6.87 -5.99
CA MET A 86 -4.60 -5.61 -5.25
C MET A 86 -5.46 -4.56 -5.94
N LYS A 87 -6.19 -3.77 -5.15
CA LYS A 87 -6.76 -2.52 -5.65
C LYS A 87 -5.64 -1.51 -5.82
N VAL A 88 -5.43 -1.05 -7.06
CA VAL A 88 -4.43 -0.03 -7.37
C VAL A 88 -5.06 1.36 -7.31
N PHE A 89 -4.40 2.28 -6.61
CA PHE A 89 -4.66 3.72 -6.64
C PHE A 89 -3.46 4.41 -7.27
N ASP A 90 -3.64 4.95 -8.48
CA ASP A 90 -2.66 5.84 -9.10
C ASP A 90 -2.85 7.24 -8.52
N ILE A 91 -1.91 7.65 -7.67
CA ILE A 91 -1.93 8.91 -6.93
C ILE A 91 -1.01 9.96 -7.57
N SER A 92 -0.71 9.85 -8.86
CA SER A 92 0.18 10.76 -9.59
C SER A 92 -0.31 12.21 -9.51
N ASP A 93 -1.56 12.42 -9.90
CA ASP A 93 -2.20 13.73 -10.00
C ASP A 93 -3.04 14.08 -8.78
N MET A 94 -3.01 13.25 -7.74
CA MET A 94 -3.78 13.45 -6.52
C MET A 94 -3.00 14.27 -5.48
N SER A 95 -3.70 15.19 -4.84
CA SER A 95 -3.31 15.71 -3.54
C SER A 95 -3.39 14.62 -2.47
N LEU A 96 -2.72 14.83 -1.34
CA LEU A 96 -2.80 13.91 -0.21
C LEU A 96 -4.26 13.74 0.28
N SER A 97 -5.03 14.83 0.34
CA SER A 97 -6.43 14.79 0.77
C SER A 97 -7.32 13.98 -0.16
N GLU A 98 -7.12 14.09 -1.48
CA GLU A 98 -7.87 13.30 -2.46
C GLU A 98 -7.54 11.82 -2.36
N ALA A 99 -6.24 11.48 -2.32
CA ALA A 99 -5.80 10.10 -2.18
C ALA A 99 -6.33 9.45 -0.88
N VAL A 100 -6.30 10.20 0.24
CA VAL A 100 -6.86 9.73 1.52
C VAL A 100 -8.38 9.52 1.42
N ALA A 101 -9.11 10.45 0.81
CA ALA A 101 -10.57 10.33 0.68
C ALA A 101 -10.98 9.13 -0.20
N GLU A 102 -10.28 8.88 -1.31
CA GLU A 102 -10.55 7.73 -2.16
C GLU A 102 -10.23 6.39 -1.47
N ILE A 103 -9.10 6.31 -0.78
CA ILE A 103 -8.69 5.10 -0.06
C ILE A 103 -9.65 4.86 1.13
N ASP A 104 -10.05 5.89 1.87
CA ASP A 104 -11.02 5.79 2.96
C ASP A 104 -12.39 5.30 2.45
N ALA A 105 -12.87 5.84 1.32
CA ALA A 105 -14.12 5.39 0.70
C ALA A 105 -14.07 3.89 0.33
N PHE A 106 -12.97 3.44 -0.30
CA PHE A 106 -12.77 2.02 -0.61
C PHE A 106 -12.71 1.16 0.64
N ILE A 107 -11.98 1.59 1.67
CA ILE A 107 -11.90 0.84 2.92
C ILE A 107 -13.29 0.71 3.54
N ARG A 108 -14.07 1.80 3.59
CA ARG A 108 -15.45 1.80 4.13
C ARG A 108 -16.37 0.83 3.40
N GLU A 109 -16.27 0.74 2.07
CA GLU A 109 -17.04 -0.22 1.26
C GLU A 109 -16.72 -1.68 1.61
N ARG A 110 -15.50 -1.97 2.07
CA ARG A 110 -15.03 -3.33 2.35
C ARG A 110 -15.17 -3.77 3.81
N ILE A 111 -15.34 -2.82 4.72
CA ILE A 111 -15.55 -3.11 6.15
C ILE A 111 -17.01 -2.99 6.58
N SER A 112 -17.90 -2.49 5.71
CA SER A 112 -19.35 -2.46 5.89
C SER A 112 -19.99 -3.80 5.56
#